data_AF-A0AA36CC00-F1
#
_entry.id   AF-A0AA36CC00-F1
#
_cell.length_a   1.000
_cell.length_b   1.000
_cell.length_c   1.000
_cell.angle_alpha   90.00
_cell.angle_beta   90.00
_cell.angle_gamma   90.00
#
_symmetry.space_group_name_H-M   'P 1'
#
loop_
_entity.id
_entity.type
_entity.pdbx_description
1 polymer ?
#
loop_
_entity_poly.entity_id
_entity_poly.type
_entity_poly.pdbx_seq_one_letter_code
_entity_poly.pdbx_strand_id
1 'polypeptide(L)'
;MGVFSQSGSQKLTVGELKSRSQTYFIQMCEAYNRYNKCLASPTVKHLCYSMEPIKSKVAVVDAALEYVCGLAYEDMITNWSCYIRVASSDDLSACEQSFIKLATRQETMYNEYTMGAGACFALQTYTDCIRPSIEGLCGPVAYGHVLEAIGRPVHVYLPHCIISGDSTRTIFLPIFLLSLLYFL
;
A
#
# COMPACT_ATOMS: atom_id res chain seq x y z
N MET A 1 9.72 -4.80 -7.82
CA MET A 1 10.81 -5.77 -7.53
C MET A 1 10.16 -6.98 -6.87
N GLY A 2 10.11 -8.12 -7.55
CA GLY A 2 9.36 -9.30 -7.11
C GLY A 2 10.15 -10.16 -6.13
N VAL A 3 9.55 -10.47 -4.98
CA VAL A 3 10.16 -11.28 -3.91
C VAL A 3 9.67 -12.74 -3.94
N PHE A 4 8.74 -13.07 -4.83
CA PHE A 4 8.28 -14.45 -5.02
C PHE A 4 8.31 -14.82 -6.50
N SER A 5 9.44 -15.35 -6.98
CA SER A 5 9.48 -16.22 -8.15
C SER A 5 10.73 -17.08 -8.11
N GLN A 6 10.53 -18.39 -7.90
CA GLN A 6 11.45 -19.40 -8.40
C GLN A 6 11.05 -19.63 -9.86
N SER A 7 12.01 -19.44 -10.76
CA SER A 7 11.94 -19.64 -12.22
C SER A 7 11.27 -18.51 -13.01
N GLY A 8 12.10 -17.66 -13.62
CA GLY A 8 11.68 -16.72 -14.66
C GLY A 8 11.30 -15.34 -14.11
N SER A 9 12.14 -14.37 -14.44
CA SER A 9 12.09 -12.96 -14.07
C SER A 9 10.81 -12.27 -14.59
N GLN A 10 9.71 -12.37 -13.83
CA GLN A 10 8.59 -11.42 -13.96
C GLN A 10 8.65 -10.46 -12.78
N LYS A 11 9.07 -9.22 -13.08
CA LYS A 11 8.93 -8.11 -12.14
C LYS A 11 7.44 -7.81 -12.07
N LEU A 12 6.80 -8.15 -10.97
CA LEU A 12 5.43 -7.71 -10.66
C LEU A 12 5.38 -6.17 -10.77
N THR A 13 4.84 -5.69 -11.90
CA THR A 13 4.55 -4.28 -12.14
C THR A 13 3.07 -4.02 -11.88
N VAL A 14 2.68 -2.77 -11.63
CA VAL A 14 1.26 -2.39 -11.52
C VAL A 14 0.49 -2.77 -12.80
N GLY A 15 1.15 -2.74 -13.96
CA GLY A 15 0.61 -3.25 -15.23
C GLY A 15 0.36 -4.77 -15.25
N GLU A 16 1.16 -5.57 -14.55
CA GLU A 16 0.90 -7.02 -14.38
C GLU A 16 -0.21 -7.31 -13.36
N LEU A 17 -0.51 -6.38 -12.45
CA LEU A 17 -1.69 -6.45 -11.59
C LEU A 17 -2.98 -6.15 -12.39
N LYS A 18 -2.93 -5.28 -13.41
CA LYS A 18 -4.06 -5.00 -14.32
C LYS A 18 -4.58 -6.24 -15.07
N SER A 19 -3.72 -7.24 -15.28
CA SER A 19 -4.06 -8.46 -16.02
C SER A 19 -4.31 -9.69 -15.15
N ARG A 20 -4.19 -9.58 -13.82
CA ARG A 20 -4.32 -10.72 -12.90
C ARG A 20 -5.75 -10.83 -12.35
N SER A 21 -6.25 -12.06 -12.35
CA SER A 21 -7.61 -12.37 -11.87
C SER A 21 -7.69 -12.26 -10.34
N GLN A 22 -8.90 -12.09 -9.82
CA GLN A 22 -9.20 -12.17 -8.39
C GLN A 22 -8.64 -13.45 -7.75
N THR A 23 -8.64 -14.56 -8.50
CA THR A 23 -8.05 -15.84 -8.11
C THR A 23 -6.56 -15.72 -7.79
N TYR A 24 -5.81 -14.93 -8.55
CA TYR A 24 -4.39 -14.72 -8.27
C TYR A 24 -4.18 -14.00 -6.92
N PHE A 25 -4.99 -12.99 -6.62
CA PHE A 25 -4.93 -12.29 -5.34
C PHE A 25 -5.20 -13.24 -4.15
N ILE A 26 -6.22 -14.10 -4.29
CA ILE A 26 -6.52 -15.14 -3.29
C ILE A 26 -5.31 -16.06 -3.08
N GLN A 27 -4.73 -16.60 -4.15
CA GLN A 27 -3.57 -17.49 -4.06
C GLN A 27 -2.34 -16.80 -3.45
N MET A 28 -2.12 -15.52 -3.78
CA MET A 28 -1.05 -14.71 -3.18
C MET A 28 -1.24 -14.58 -1.68
N CYS A 29 -2.46 -14.27 -1.23
CA CYS A 29 -2.76 -14.15 0.20
C CYS A 29 -2.68 -15.48 0.94
N GLU A 30 -3.08 -16.59 0.33
CA GLU A 30 -2.87 -17.93 0.89
C GLU A 30 -1.38 -18.24 1.06
N ALA A 31 -0.56 -17.93 0.06
CA ALA A 31 0.88 -18.12 0.12
C ALA A 31 1.52 -17.25 1.22
N TYR A 32 1.12 -15.99 1.31
CA TYR A 32 1.56 -15.07 2.36
C TYR A 32 1.16 -15.56 3.77
N ASN A 33 -0.07 -16.04 3.94
CA ASN A 33 -0.54 -16.57 5.22
C ASN A 33 0.24 -17.83 5.64
N ARG A 34 0.61 -18.70 4.70
CA ARG A 34 1.52 -19.83 4.97
C ARG A 34 2.90 -19.37 5.40
N TYR A 35 3.46 -18.38 4.70
CA TYR A 35 4.74 -17.77 5.07
C TYR A 35 4.72 -17.18 6.48
N ASN A 36 3.69 -16.41 6.82
CA ASN A 36 3.53 -15.83 8.15
C ASN A 36 3.40 -16.87 9.25
N LYS A 37 2.63 -17.94 9.01
CA LYS A 37 2.52 -19.06 9.96
C LYS A 37 3.86 -19.77 10.15
N CYS A 38 4.64 -19.94 9.10
CA CYS A 38 5.96 -20.58 9.14
C CYS A 38 6.96 -19.79 9.99
N LEU A 39 6.94 -18.45 9.89
CA LEU A 39 7.87 -17.61 10.64
C LEU A 39 7.60 -17.57 12.14
N ALA A 40 6.43 -18.02 12.60
CA ALA A 40 5.97 -18.31 13.97
C ALA A 40 6.14 -17.21 15.05
N SER A 41 7.02 -16.22 14.87
CA SER A 41 7.33 -15.16 15.82
C SER A 41 7.52 -13.81 15.10
N PRO A 42 6.78 -12.75 15.50
CA PRO A 42 6.98 -11.39 15.01
C PRO A 42 8.42 -10.87 15.24
N THR A 43 9.12 -11.41 16.24
CA THR A 43 10.48 -11.02 16.59
C THR A 43 11.48 -11.36 15.50
N VAL A 44 11.33 -12.52 14.85
CA VAL A 44 12.23 -12.95 13.75
C VAL A 44 12.08 -12.01 12.56
N LYS A 45 10.84 -11.64 12.21
CA LYS A 45 10.58 -10.63 11.17
C LYS A 45 11.27 -9.31 11.50
N HIS A 46 11.09 -8.78 12.70
CA HIS A 46 11.64 -7.48 13.06
C HIS A 46 13.18 -7.45 13.00
N LEU A 47 13.84 -8.53 13.45
CA LEU A 47 15.30 -8.66 13.41
C LEU A 47 15.83 -8.80 11.99
N CYS A 48 15.15 -9.52 11.11
CA CYS A 48 15.58 -9.69 9.73
C CYS A 48 15.24 -8.47 8.85
N TYR A 49 14.12 -7.81 9.10
CA TYR A 49 13.61 -6.70 8.29
C TYR A 49 14.31 -5.37 8.57
N SER A 50 15.17 -5.30 9.59
CA SER A 50 15.98 -4.11 9.86
C SER A 50 17.30 -4.10 9.08
N MET A 51 17.71 -5.22 8.47
CA MET A 51 18.99 -5.37 7.78
C MET A 51 18.85 -5.28 6.26
N GLU A 52 19.73 -4.52 5.59
CA GLU A 52 19.82 -4.53 4.13
C GLU A 52 20.45 -5.85 3.62
N PRO A 53 20.00 -6.43 2.48
CA PRO A 53 18.98 -5.95 1.54
C PRO A 53 17.55 -6.44 1.85
N ILE A 54 17.32 -7.01 3.04
CA ILE A 54 16.04 -7.64 3.41
C ILE A 54 15.01 -6.56 3.77
N LYS A 55 15.44 -5.51 4.48
CA LYS A 55 14.66 -4.30 4.73
C LYS A 55 14.07 -3.75 3.44
N SER A 56 14.92 -3.58 2.42
CA SER A 56 14.52 -2.94 1.19
C SER A 56 13.54 -3.72 0.32
N LYS A 57 13.62 -5.06 0.37
CA LYS A 57 12.88 -5.94 -0.54
C LYS A 57 11.72 -6.63 0.15
N VAL A 58 11.95 -7.16 1.35
CA VAL A 58 11.01 -8.04 2.03
C VAL A 58 10.09 -7.24 2.95
N ALA A 59 10.62 -6.28 3.72
CA ALA A 59 9.81 -5.54 4.69
C ALA A 59 8.72 -4.67 4.04
N VAL A 60 9.02 -4.06 2.88
CA VAL A 60 8.04 -3.30 2.07
C VAL A 60 6.89 -4.18 1.60
N VAL A 61 7.23 -5.35 1.04
CA VAL A 61 6.24 -6.29 0.52
C VAL A 61 5.45 -6.91 1.66
N ASP A 62 6.10 -7.22 2.79
CA ASP A 62 5.43 -7.74 3.99
C ASP A 62 4.42 -6.74 4.55
N ALA A 63 4.79 -5.45 4.64
CA ALA A 63 3.89 -4.40 5.14
C ALA A 63 2.65 -4.19 4.24
N ALA A 64 2.82 -4.29 2.92
CA ALA A 64 1.69 -4.25 1.99
C ALA A 64 0.79 -5.48 2.17
N LEU A 65 1.38 -6.68 2.13
CA LEU A 65 0.67 -7.96 2.19
C LEU A 65 -0.02 -8.19 3.53
N GLU A 66 0.58 -7.77 4.64
CA GLU A 66 -0.02 -7.84 5.98
C GLU A 66 -1.38 -7.13 6.00
N TYR A 67 -1.46 -5.95 5.37
CA TYR A 67 -2.71 -5.20 5.32
C TYR A 67 -3.69 -5.78 4.30
N VAL A 68 -3.27 -5.98 3.04
CA VAL A 68 -4.20 -6.40 1.97
C VAL A 68 -4.68 -7.83 2.13
N CYS A 69 -3.87 -8.74 2.69
CA CYS A 69 -4.26 -10.12 2.96
C CYS A 69 -4.82 -10.35 4.37
N GLY A 70 -4.75 -9.34 5.22
CA GLY A 70 -5.33 -9.33 6.55
C GLY A 70 -6.56 -8.42 6.59
N LEU A 71 -6.38 -7.22 7.11
CA LEU A 71 -7.48 -6.29 7.43
C LEU A 71 -8.34 -5.90 6.22
N ALA A 72 -7.75 -5.73 5.04
CA ALA A 72 -8.47 -5.28 3.85
C ALA A 72 -8.88 -6.42 2.90
N TYR A 73 -8.67 -7.69 3.27
CA TYR A 73 -8.85 -8.82 2.34
C TYR A 73 -10.26 -8.89 1.74
N GLU A 74 -11.29 -8.84 2.60
CA GLU A 74 -12.69 -8.91 2.17
C GLU A 74 -13.08 -7.71 1.29
N ASP A 75 -12.66 -6.50 1.67
CA ASP A 75 -12.94 -5.29 0.90
C ASP A 75 -12.20 -5.26 -0.44
N MET A 76 -10.98 -5.80 -0.49
CA MET A 76 -10.20 -5.95 -1.72
C MET A 76 -10.84 -6.93 -2.69
N ILE A 77 -11.37 -8.05 -2.19
CA ILE A 77 -12.09 -9.05 -3.00
C ILE A 77 -13.41 -8.46 -3.50
N THR A 78 -14.18 -7.84 -2.60
CA THR A 78 -15.50 -7.28 -2.92
C THR A 78 -15.40 -6.19 -3.99
N ASN A 79 -14.40 -5.32 -3.89
CA ASN A 79 -14.19 -4.23 -4.84
C ASN A 79 -13.25 -4.59 -6.01
N TRP A 80 -12.83 -5.85 -6.15
CA TRP A 80 -11.82 -6.27 -7.13
C TRP A 80 -12.14 -5.84 -8.56
N SER A 81 -13.37 -6.09 -9.01
CA SER A 81 -13.83 -5.72 -10.36
C SER A 81 -13.79 -4.20 -10.59
N CYS A 82 -14.06 -3.42 -9.54
CA CYS A 82 -13.95 -1.97 -9.59
C CYS A 82 -12.49 -1.52 -9.71
N TYR A 83 -11.60 -2.06 -8.87
CA TYR A 83 -10.17 -1.74 -8.94
C TYR A 83 -9.57 -2.08 -10.30
N ILE A 84 -9.95 -3.20 -10.92
CA ILE A 84 -9.48 -3.53 -12.27
C ILE A 84 -9.97 -2.50 -13.29
N ARG A 85 -11.22 -2.04 -13.22
CA ARG A 85 -11.74 -1.00 -14.11
C ARG A 85 -11.02 0.34 -13.95
N VAL A 86 -10.73 0.76 -12.72
CA VAL A 86 -9.92 1.95 -12.47
C VAL A 86 -8.48 1.73 -12.95
N ALA A 87 -7.92 0.55 -12.71
CA ALA A 87 -6.56 0.22 -13.13
C ALA A 87 -6.39 0.26 -14.65
N SER A 88 -7.42 -0.13 -15.39
CA SER A 88 -7.48 -0.07 -16.84
C SER A 88 -7.89 1.30 -17.40
N SER A 89 -8.14 2.33 -16.58
CA SER A 89 -8.54 3.64 -17.07
C SER A 89 -7.34 4.47 -17.57
N ASP A 90 -7.60 5.29 -18.58
CA ASP A 90 -6.61 6.22 -19.12
C ASP A 90 -6.18 7.25 -18.05
N ASP A 91 -7.11 7.67 -17.19
CA ASP A 91 -6.84 8.59 -16.08
C ASP A 91 -5.76 8.03 -15.13
N LEU A 92 -5.88 6.75 -14.75
CA LEU A 92 -4.88 6.14 -13.89
C LEU A 92 -3.52 6.03 -14.60
N SER A 93 -3.52 5.71 -15.89
CA SER A 93 -2.28 5.64 -16.66
C SER A 93 -1.58 7.00 -16.78
N ALA A 94 -2.33 8.10 -16.85
CA ALA A 94 -1.79 9.46 -16.84
C ALA A 94 -1.20 9.82 -15.47
N CYS A 95 -1.85 9.41 -14.37
CA CYS A 95 -1.31 9.54 -13.02
C CYS A 95 0.00 8.74 -12.84
N GLU A 96 0.05 7.50 -13.31
CA GLU A 96 1.25 6.64 -13.28
C GLU A 96 2.43 7.28 -14.03
N GLN A 97 2.19 7.80 -15.24
CA GLN A 97 3.22 8.48 -16.02
C GLN A 97 3.73 9.76 -15.34
N SER A 98 2.83 10.51 -14.71
CA SER A 98 3.19 11.73 -13.97
C SER A 98 4.03 11.40 -12.75
N PHE A 99 3.67 10.35 -12.01
CA PHE A 99 4.45 9.82 -10.89
C PHE A 99 5.86 9.39 -11.32
N ILE A 100 5.98 8.59 -12.39
CA ILE A 100 7.29 8.15 -12.90
C ILE A 100 8.15 9.35 -13.30
N LYS A 101 7.59 10.35 -13.99
CA LYS A 101 8.33 11.57 -14.36
C LYS A 101 8.83 12.34 -13.13
N LEU A 102 8.01 12.46 -12.09
CA LEU A 102 8.37 13.13 -10.84
C LEU A 102 9.45 12.34 -10.09
N ALA A 103 9.27 11.03 -9.92
CA ALA A 103 10.22 10.15 -9.26
C ALA A 103 11.59 10.16 -9.97
N THR A 104 11.62 10.02 -11.30
CA THR A 104 12.87 10.01 -12.08
C THR A 104 13.58 11.36 -12.08
N ARG A 105 12.86 12.49 -12.14
CA ARG A 105 13.47 13.83 -12.01
C ARG A 105 14.14 14.00 -10.64
N GLN A 106 13.55 13.44 -9.60
CA GLN A 106 14.07 13.52 -8.24
C GLN A 106 15.36 12.70 -8.06
N GLU A 107 15.44 11.51 -8.67
CA GLU A 107 16.65 10.66 -8.62
C GLU A 107 17.88 11.34 -9.23
N THR A 108 17.69 12.27 -10.17
CA THR A 108 18.80 12.99 -10.82
C THR A 108 19.34 14.20 -10.04
N MET A 109 18.72 14.58 -8.90
CA MET A 109 19.11 15.75 -8.10
C MET A 109 19.30 15.44 -6.61
N TYR A 110 20.56 15.17 -6.21
CA TYR A 110 21.12 15.33 -4.84
C TYR A 110 20.59 14.48 -3.65
N ASN A 111 21.53 14.11 -2.77
CA ASN A 111 21.50 13.56 -1.39
C ASN A 111 20.26 12.79 -0.85
N GLU A 112 20.54 11.75 -0.05
CA GLU A 112 19.59 10.81 0.57
C GLU A 112 18.41 11.49 1.33
N TYR A 113 18.63 12.67 1.92
CA TYR A 113 17.60 13.46 2.61
C TYR A 113 16.59 14.11 1.64
N THR A 114 17.08 14.70 0.54
CA THR A 114 16.24 15.30 -0.51
C THR A 114 15.52 14.24 -1.35
N MET A 115 16.10 13.04 -1.46
CA MET A 115 15.42 11.87 -2.03
C MET A 115 14.19 11.48 -1.22
N GLY A 116 14.26 11.51 0.12
CA GLY A 116 13.13 11.13 0.97
C GLY A 116 11.94 12.10 0.91
N ALA A 117 12.19 13.41 0.99
CA ALA A 117 11.15 14.43 0.87
C ALA A 117 10.52 14.44 -0.54
N GLY A 118 11.36 14.23 -1.56
CA GLY A 118 10.95 14.14 -2.95
C GLY A 118 10.08 12.94 -3.29
N ALA A 119 10.50 11.76 -2.84
CA ALA A 119 9.73 10.53 -2.99
C ALA A 119 8.37 10.64 -2.28
N CYS A 120 8.35 11.24 -1.09
CA CYS A 120 7.09 11.51 -0.37
C CYS A 120 6.16 12.45 -1.15
N PHE A 121 6.70 13.54 -1.72
CA PHE A 121 5.92 14.47 -2.54
C PHE A 121 5.37 13.82 -3.81
N ALA A 122 6.19 13.00 -4.50
CA ALA A 122 5.74 12.26 -5.68
C ALA A 122 4.61 11.28 -5.32
N LEU A 123 4.73 10.58 -4.19
CA LEU A 123 3.70 9.68 -3.68
C LEU A 123 2.40 10.41 -3.34
N GLN A 124 2.49 11.55 -2.63
CA GLN A 124 1.33 12.39 -2.34
C GLN A 124 0.61 12.82 -3.63
N THR A 125 1.38 13.31 -4.60
CA THR A 125 0.87 13.73 -5.91
C THR A 125 0.18 12.59 -6.63
N TYR A 126 0.75 11.38 -6.56
CA TYR A 126 0.14 10.19 -7.14
C TYR A 126 -1.17 9.83 -6.44
N THR A 127 -1.20 9.77 -5.11
CA THR A 127 -2.42 9.42 -4.36
C THR A 127 -3.53 10.44 -4.58
N ASP A 128 -3.20 11.72 -4.69
CA ASP A 128 -4.19 12.77 -4.99
C ASP A 128 -4.71 12.66 -6.42
N CYS A 129 -3.87 12.26 -7.38
CA CYS A 129 -4.26 12.07 -8.77
C CYS A 129 -5.25 10.90 -8.95
N ILE A 130 -5.03 9.78 -8.25
CA ILE A 130 -5.86 8.58 -8.42
C ILE A 130 -7.17 8.63 -7.62
N ARG A 131 -7.26 9.51 -6.62
CA ARG A 131 -8.41 9.62 -5.70
C ARG A 131 -9.74 9.76 -6.43
N PRO A 132 -9.95 10.72 -7.37
CA PRO A 132 -11.26 10.93 -7.97
C PRO A 132 -11.76 9.70 -8.74
N SER A 133 -10.84 8.98 -9.40
CA SER A 133 -11.17 7.79 -10.19
C SER A 133 -11.59 6.61 -9.31
N ILE A 134 -10.96 6.45 -8.14
CA ILE A 134 -11.29 5.39 -7.20
C ILE A 134 -12.56 5.74 -6.41
N GLU A 135 -12.66 6.95 -5.87
CA GLU A 135 -13.84 7.37 -5.10
C GLU A 135 -15.10 7.40 -5.98
N GLY A 136 -14.98 7.85 -7.22
CA GLY A 136 -16.09 7.93 -8.16
C GLY A 136 -16.62 6.57 -8.62
N LEU A 137 -15.77 5.52 -8.65
CA LEU A 137 -16.17 4.21 -9.14
C LEU A 137 -16.35 3.16 -8.03
N CYS A 138 -15.45 3.14 -7.05
CA CYS A 138 -15.36 2.13 -6.00
C CYS A 138 -15.80 2.66 -4.62
N GLY A 139 -15.96 3.97 -4.49
CA GLY A 139 -16.35 4.63 -3.25
C GLY A 139 -15.17 5.05 -2.36
N PRO A 140 -15.43 5.91 -1.36
CA PRO A 140 -14.39 6.49 -0.50
C PRO A 140 -13.69 5.47 0.40
N VAL A 141 -14.40 4.44 0.84
CA VAL A 141 -13.83 3.35 1.66
C VAL A 141 -12.77 2.57 0.86
N ALA A 142 -13.05 2.28 -0.42
CA ALA A 142 -12.12 1.62 -1.31
C ALA A 142 -10.82 2.43 -1.50
N TYR A 143 -10.95 3.75 -1.66
CA TYR A 143 -9.78 4.63 -1.71
C TYR A 143 -8.96 4.58 -0.40
N GLY A 144 -9.62 4.54 0.76
CA GLY A 144 -8.95 4.36 2.05
C GLY A 144 -8.07 3.11 2.12
N HIS A 145 -8.54 1.98 1.59
CA HIS A 145 -7.74 0.76 1.53
C HIS A 145 -6.54 0.88 0.58
N VAL A 146 -6.69 1.56 -0.55
CA VAL A 146 -5.58 1.84 -1.47
C VAL A 146 -4.55 2.73 -0.80
N LEU A 147 -4.98 3.75 -0.06
CA LEU A 147 -4.09 4.64 0.67
C LEU A 147 -3.29 3.90 1.75
N GLU A 148 -3.93 3.04 2.55
CA GLU A 148 -3.26 2.22 3.56
C GLU A 148 -2.27 1.22 2.93
N ALA A 149 -2.64 0.61 1.80
CA ALA A 149 -1.78 -0.32 1.06
C ALA A 149 -0.53 0.37 0.47
N ILE A 150 -0.62 1.66 0.12
CA ILE A 150 0.52 2.48 -0.32
C ILE A 150 1.32 3.02 0.87
N GLY A 151 0.64 3.51 1.90
CA GLY A 151 1.26 4.20 3.04
C GLY A 151 2.09 3.28 3.94
N ARG A 152 1.60 2.07 4.23
CA ARG A 152 2.31 1.13 5.13
C ARG A 152 3.70 0.75 4.62
N PRO A 153 3.88 0.39 3.35
CA PRO A 153 5.22 0.15 2.80
C PRO A 153 6.11 1.39 2.78
N VAL A 154 5.54 2.58 2.59
CA VAL A 154 6.28 3.85 2.56
C VAL A 154 6.90 4.15 3.92
N HIS A 155 6.18 3.90 5.02
CA HIS A 155 6.71 4.10 6.37
C HIS A 155 7.93 3.22 6.71
N VAL A 156 8.17 2.13 5.99
CA VAL A 156 9.36 1.27 6.16
C VAL A 156 10.64 2.02 5.77
N TYR A 157 10.57 2.92 4.79
CA TYR A 157 11.72 3.68 4.29
C TYR A 157 11.68 5.17 4.64
N LEU A 158 10.49 5.75 4.63
CA LEU A 158 10.24 7.16 4.85
C LEU A 158 9.32 7.28 6.07
N PRO A 159 9.83 7.03 7.29
CA PRO A 159 9.01 7.04 8.50
C PRO A 159 8.34 8.39 8.76
N HIS A 160 8.93 9.48 8.24
CA HIS A 160 8.39 10.83 8.35
C HIS A 160 7.51 11.26 7.16
N CYS A 161 7.30 10.40 6.16
CA CYS A 161 6.38 10.70 5.08
C CYS A 161 4.95 10.44 5.55
N ILE A 162 4.10 11.47 5.49
CA ILE A 162 2.68 11.37 5.81
C ILE A 162 1.92 11.60 4.51
N ILE A 163 1.28 10.53 4.01
CA ILE A 163 0.41 10.64 2.84
C ILE A 163 -0.97 11.08 3.34
N SER A 164 -1.35 12.30 2.97
CA SER A 164 -2.59 12.94 3.38
C SER A 164 -3.72 12.45 2.47
N GLY A 165 -4.61 11.62 3.00
CA GLY A 165 -5.80 11.16 2.28
C GLY A 165 -6.88 10.56 3.18
N ASP A 166 -6.83 10.84 4.48
CA ASP A 166 -7.74 10.25 5.45
C ASP A 166 -9.13 10.89 5.32
N SER A 167 -10.00 10.23 4.55
CA SER A 167 -11.44 10.33 4.75
C SER A 167 -11.77 9.54 6.01
N THR A 168 -11.74 10.24 7.14
CA THR A 168 -12.36 9.83 8.40
C THR A 168 -11.90 8.48 8.98
N ARG A 169 -10.69 8.44 9.55
CA ARG A 169 -10.61 7.98 10.94
C ARG A 169 -11.47 8.91 11.79
N THR A 170 -12.75 8.58 11.91
CA THR A 170 -13.48 8.93 13.12
C THR A 170 -12.66 8.33 14.24
N ILE A 171 -11.84 9.17 14.87
CA ILE A 171 -11.43 8.98 16.24
C ILE A 171 -12.76 8.85 16.96
N PHE A 172 -13.20 7.61 17.20
CA PHE A 172 -14.13 7.31 18.26
C PHE A 172 -13.42 7.76 19.53
N LEU A 173 -13.50 9.07 19.80
CA LEU A 173 -13.44 9.61 21.13
C LEU A 173 -14.35 8.70 21.96
N PRO A 174 -13.87 8.08 23.03
CA PRO A 174 -14.66 7.12 23.77
C PRO A 174 -15.81 7.90 24.40
N ILE A 175 -16.98 7.85 23.76
CA ILE A 175 -18.27 8.27 24.34
C ILE A 175 -18.50 7.50 25.67
N PHE A 176 -17.78 6.40 25.89
CA PHE A 176 -17.65 5.70 27.16
C PHE A 176 -17.11 6.56 28.32
N LEU A 177 -16.25 7.58 28.10
CA LEU A 177 -15.79 8.45 29.19
C LEU A 177 -16.83 9.51 29.59
N LEU A 178 -17.67 9.97 28.65
CA LEU A 178 -18.72 10.96 28.91
C LEU A 178 -19.95 10.34 29.63
N SER A 179 -20.25 9.07 29.38
CA SER A 179 -21.34 8.36 30.09
C SER A 179 -20.99 8.01 31.53
N LEU A 180 -19.71 7.74 31.84
CA LEU A 180 -19.23 7.52 33.20
C LEU A 180 -19.27 8.78 34.08
N LEU A 181 -19.06 9.96 33.50
CA LEU A 181 -19.17 11.25 34.20
C LEU A 181 -20.62 11.72 34.40
N TYR A 182 -21.57 11.18 33.64
CA TYR A 182 -23.00 11.48 33.83
C TYR A 182 -23.67 10.59 34.89
N PHE A 183 -23.06 9.45 35.20
CA PHE A 183 -23.53 8.49 36.20
C PHE A 183 -22.79 8.58 37.55
N LEU A 184 -21.84 9.51 37.71
CA LEU A 184 -21.08 9.76 38.93
C LEU A 184 -21.52 11.06 39.61
#